data_AF-A0A258I251-F1
#
_entry.id   AF-A0A258I251-F1
#
_cell.length_a   1.000
_cell.length_b   1.000
_cell.length_c   1.000
_cell.angle_alpha   90.00
_cell.angle_beta   90.00
_cell.angle_gamma   90.00
#
_symmetry.space_group_name_H-M   'P 1'
#
loop_
_entity.id
_entity.type
_entity.pdbx_description
1 polymer ?
#
loop_
_entity_poly.entity_id
_entity_poly.type
_entity_poly.pdbx_seq_one_letter_code
_entity_poly.pdbx_strand_id
1 'polypeptide(L)' 'MRRKSDLPTKICAGCGLPFAWRKKWERDWDNVKFCSDRCRSGKGKVA' A
#
# COMPACT_ATOMS: atom_id res chain seq x y z
N MET A 1 -13.11 -13.41 17.42
CA MET A 1 -12.19 -12.26 17.57
C MET A 1 -11.21 -12.23 16.40
N ARG A 2 -11.47 -11.47 15.33
CA ARG A 2 -10.43 -11.21 14.30
C ARG A 2 -9.67 -9.96 14.74
N ARG A 3 -8.42 -10.16 15.19
CA ARG A 3 -7.53 -9.09 15.60
C ARG A 3 -7.18 -8.29 14.34
N LYS A 4 -7.24 -6.95 14.43
CA LYS A 4 -6.99 -6.02 13.32
C LYS A 4 -5.53 -6.08 12.81
N SER A 5 -4.70 -6.87 13.46
CA SER A 5 -3.28 -7.14 13.18
C SER A 5 -3.04 -8.13 12.03
N ASP A 6 -4.06 -8.83 11.52
CA ASP A 6 -3.94 -9.78 10.39
C ASP A 6 -4.11 -9.12 9.01
N LEU A 7 -4.20 -7.78 8.96
CA LEU A 7 -4.34 -7.09 7.68
C LEU A 7 -3.02 -7.22 6.90
N PRO A 8 -3.06 -7.68 5.63
CA PRO A 8 -1.86 -7.86 4.85
C PRO A 8 -1.15 -6.52 4.68
N THR A 9 0.16 -6.51 4.93
CA THR A 9 1.03 -5.38 4.65
C THR A 9 1.75 -5.62 3.33
N LYS A 10 1.93 -4.57 2.54
CA LYS A 10 2.71 -4.59 1.29
C LYS A 10 3.80 -3.53 1.34
N ILE A 11 4.86 -3.72 0.57
CA ILE A 11 5.92 -2.73 0.40
C ILE A 11 5.55 -1.79 -0.74
N CYS A 12 5.67 -0.48 -0.52
CA CYS A 12 5.42 0.50 -1.56
C CYS A 12 6.57 0.52 -2.57
N ALA A 13 6.31 0.23 -3.84
CA ALA A 13 7.31 0.27 -4.90
C ALA A 13 7.87 1.68 -5.18
N GLY A 14 7.19 2.75 -4.72
CA GLY A 14 7.62 4.13 -4.95
C GLY A 14 8.38 4.79 -3.79
N CYS A 15 8.25 4.27 -2.56
CA CYS A 15 8.97 4.84 -1.40
C CYS A 15 9.64 3.79 -0.51
N GLY A 16 9.50 2.50 -0.81
CA GLY A 16 10.06 1.40 -0.02
C GLY A 16 9.41 1.17 1.34
N LEU A 17 8.43 1.99 1.74
CA LEU A 17 7.81 1.88 3.05
C LEU A 17 6.74 0.79 3.10
N PRO A 18 6.67 0.01 4.17
CA PRO A 18 5.57 -0.93 4.40
C PRO A 18 4.27 -0.15 4.65
N PHE A 19 3.19 -0.61 4.06
CA PHE A 19 1.86 -0.05 4.26
C PHE A 19 0.82 -1.16 4.43
N ALA A 20 -0.11 -0.95 5.36
CA ALA A 20 -1.17 -1.91 5.67
C ALA A 20 -2.34 -1.79 4.69
N TRP A 21 -3.06 -2.89 4.48
CA TRP A 21 -4.33 -2.93 3.76
C TRP A 21 -5.30 -1.84 4.27
N ARG A 22 -6.00 -1.21 3.33
CA ARG A 22 -7.03 -0.21 3.60
C ARG A 22 -8.31 -0.63 2.92
N LYS A 23 -9.46 -0.33 3.53
CA LYS A 23 -10.78 -0.66 2.99
C LYS A 23 -11.01 -0.15 1.56
N LYS A 24 -10.42 0.99 1.19
CA LYS A 24 -10.48 1.54 -0.18
C LYS A 24 -9.84 0.64 -1.25
N TRP A 25 -9.02 -0.32 -0.84
CA TRP A 25 -8.32 -1.25 -1.71
C TRP A 25 -8.94 -2.64 -1.69
N GLU A 26 -10.08 -2.84 -1.05
CA GLU A 26 -10.74 -4.16 -0.96
C GLU A 26 -10.91 -4.84 -2.33
N ARG A 27 -11.20 -4.06 -3.38
CA ARG A 27 -11.43 -4.58 -4.74
C ARG A 27 -10.15 -4.80 -5.55
N ASP A 28 -9.14 -3.97 -5.33
CA ASP A 28 -7.95 -3.89 -6.19
C ASP A 28 -6.64 -4.18 -5.44
N TRP A 29 -6.71 -4.69 -4.20
CA TRP A 29 -5.55 -4.87 -3.33
C TRP A 29 -4.41 -5.60 -4.02
N ASP A 30 -4.71 -6.59 -4.86
CA ASP A 30 -3.71 -7.35 -5.61
C ASP A 30 -2.86 -6.45 -6.52
N ASN A 31 -3.51 -5.49 -7.19
CA ASN A 31 -2.88 -4.50 -8.08
C ASN A 31 -2.22 -3.32 -7.33
N VAL A 32 -2.54 -3.12 -6.03
CA VAL A 32 -2.00 -2.00 -5.25
C VAL A 32 -0.55 -2.28 -4.85
N LYS A 33 0.37 -1.60 -5.52
CA LYS A 33 1.83 -1.62 -5.26
C LYS A 33 2.33 -0.36 -4.55
N PHE A 34 1.48 0.64 -4.34
CA PHE A 34 1.86 1.96 -3.85
C PHE A 34 1.01 2.41 -2.65
N CYS A 35 1.64 3.01 -1.64
CA CYS A 35 0.97 3.44 -0.41
C CYS A 35 0.02 4.65 -0.61
N SER A 36 0.20 5.38 -1.70
CA SER A 36 -0.51 6.62 -2.03
C SER A 36 -0.50 6.87 -3.54
N ASP A 37 -1.45 7.68 -4.01
CA ASP A 37 -1.52 8.07 -5.42
C ASP A 37 -0.29 8.87 -5.86
N ARG A 38 0.30 9.64 -4.94
CA ARG A 38 1.59 10.33 -5.15
C ARG A 38 2.72 9.36 -5.54
N CYS A 39 2.80 8.21 -4.87
CA CYS A 39 3.80 7.19 -5.19
C CYS A 39 3.46 6.46 -6.50
N ARG A 40 2.17 6.26 -6.80
CA ARG A 40 1.70 5.72 -8.08
C ARG A 40 2.06 6.63 -9.27
N SER A 41 1.93 7.94 -9.09
CA SER A 41 2.24 8.94 -10.13
C SER A 41 3.74 9.18 -10.34
N GLY A 42 4.63 8.44 -9.66
CA GLY A 42 6.08 8.56 -9.84
C GLY A 42 6.71 9.80 -9.18
N LYS A 43 5.98 10.55 -8.35
CA LYS A 43 6.50 11.69 -7.56
C LYS A 43 6.88 11.29 -6.12
N GLY A 44 6.81 10.01 -5.78
CA GLY A 44 7.37 9.46 -4.55
C GLY A 44 8.88 9.42 -4.68
N LYS A 45 9.61 9.87 -3.66
CA LYS A 45 11.06 10.12 -3.67
C LYS A 45 11.85 9.00 -4.38
N VAL A 46 12.09 9.19 -5.66
CA VAL A 46 13.18 8.52 -6.38
C VAL A 46 14.43 9.21 -5.85
N ALA A 47 15.11 8.53 -4.93
CA ALA A 47 16.48 8.85 -4.58
C ALA A 47 17.40 8.24 -5.64
#